data_AF-A0A2D8YWT2-F1
#
_entry.id   AF-A0A2D8YWT2-F1
#
_cell.length_a   1.000
_cell.length_b   1.000
_cell.length_c   1.000
_cell.angle_alpha   90.00
_cell.angle_beta   90.00
_cell.angle_gamma   90.00
#
_symmetry.space_group_name_H-M   'P 1'
#
loop_
_entity.id
_entity.type
_entity.pdbx_description
1 polymer ?
#
loop_
_entity_poly.entity_id
_entity_poly.type
_entity_poly.pdbx_seq_one_letter_code
_entity_poly.pdbx_strand_id
1 'polypeptide(L)' 'MDRRIATVFGASGFLGRHVVRRLAAAGYGVRAAGRDPESALFLKPMGDV' A
#
# COMPACT_ATOMS: atom_id res chain seq x y z
N MET A 1 -19.57 9.16 -0.05
CA MET A 1 -18.98 7.86 0.29
C MET A 1 -17.54 8.13 0.71
N ASP A 2 -17.25 8.04 2.01
CA ASP A 2 -15.89 8.29 2.50
C ASP A 2 -14.96 7.18 2.01
N ARG A 3 -13.98 7.55 1.18
CA ARG A 3 -12.95 6.62 0.72
C ARG A 3 -12.03 6.33 1.90
N ARG A 4 -12.02 5.08 2.37
CA ARG A 4 -11.11 4.65 3.44
C ARG A 4 -9.68 4.63 2.90
N ILE A 5 -8.83 5.52 3.41
CA ILE A 5 -7.43 5.64 3.00
C ILE A 5 -6.52 5.23 4.16
N ALA A 6 -5.54 4.38 3.88
CA ALA A 6 -4.49 4.00 4.82
C ALA A 6 -3.11 4.41 4.29
N THR A 7 -2.27 5.01 5.13
CA THR A 7 -0.87 5.33 4.76
C THR A 7 0.06 4.36 5.47
N VAL A 8 0.93 3.71 4.71
CA VAL A 8 1.89 2.72 5.20
C VAL A 8 3.30 3.25 4.97
N PHE A 9 4.03 3.51 6.05
CA PHE A 9 5.45 3.83 6.01
C PHE A 9 6.28 2.54 5.91
N GLY A 10 7.32 2.55 5.08
CA GLY A 10 8.15 1.35 4.87
C GLY A 10 7.40 0.24 4.11
N ALA A 11 6.46 0.62 3.24
CA ALA A 11 5.58 -0.28 2.53
C ALA A 11 6.29 -1.31 1.63
N SER A 12 7.46 -0.99 1.07
CA SER A 12 8.26 -1.91 0.25
C SER A 12 9.05 -2.94 1.07
N GLY A 13 9.13 -2.77 2.40
CA GLY A 13 9.86 -3.65 3.30
C GLY A 13 9.18 -5.00 3.55
N PHE A 14 9.84 -5.85 4.34
CA PHE A 14 9.42 -7.21 4.63
C PHE A 14 7.95 -7.32 5.11
N LEU A 15 7.60 -6.57 6.16
CA LEU A 15 6.23 -6.53 6.70
C LEU A 15 5.31 -5.60 5.91
N GLY A 16 5.83 -4.46 5.45
CA GLY A 16 5.04 -3.43 4.77
C GLY A 16 4.24 -3.98 3.60
N ARG A 17 4.87 -4.80 2.75
CA ARG A 17 4.22 -5.37 1.56
C ARG A 17 3.04 -6.29 1.91
N HIS A 18 3.09 -6.96 3.06
CA HIS A 18 2.01 -7.82 3.53
C HIS A 18 0.86 -7.02 4.14
N VAL A 19 1.17 -5.91 4.81
CA VAL A 19 0.18 -4.96 5.32
C VAL A 19 -0.57 -4.29 4.16
N VAL A 20 0.16 -3.81 3.14
CA VAL A 20 -0.44 -3.21 1.93
C VAL A 20 -1.41 -4.19 1.27
N ARG A 21 -0.98 -5.43 1.03
CA ARG A 21 -1.84 -6.48 0.46
C ARG A 21 -3.13 -6.70 1.25
N ARG A 22 -3.05 -6.74 2.59
CA ARG A 22 -4.23 -6.95 3.44
C ARG A 22 -5.17 -5.73 3.46
N LEU A 23 -4.61 -4.51 3.48
CA LEU A 23 -5.40 -3.28 3.42
C LEU A 23 -6.12 -3.13 2.08
N ALA A 24 -5.40 -3.40 0.98
CA ALA A 24 -5.98 -3.37 -0.35
C ALA A 24 -7.13 -4.39 -0.49
N ALA A 25 -6.93 -5.63 -0.04
CA ALA A 25 -7.97 -6.66 -0.01
C ALA A 25 -9.19 -6.30 0.88
N ALA A 26 -9.02 -5.41 1.85
CA ALA A 26 -10.09 -4.90 2.70
C ALA A 26 -10.79 -3.66 2.10
N GLY A 27 -10.45 -3.26 0.87
CA GLY A 27 -11.04 -2.13 0.16
C GLY A 27 -10.52 -0.76 0.61
N TYR A 28 -9.31 -0.69 1.16
CA TYR A 28 -8.65 0.58 1.44
C TYR A 28 -7.87 1.07 0.22
N GLY A 29 -7.94 2.39 -0.02
CA GLY A 29 -6.92 3.05 -0.83
C GLY A 29 -5.62 3.16 -0.04
N VAL A 30 -4.53 2.57 -0.53
CA VAL A 30 -3.26 2.53 0.21
C VAL A 30 -2.26 3.53 -0.35
N ARG A 31 -1.73 4.40 0.52
CA ARG A 31 -0.59 5.29 0.23
C ARG A 31 0.68 4.66 0.77
N ALA A 32 1.59 4.27 -0.11
CA ALA A 32 2.90 3.76 0.25
C ALA A 32 3.89 4.94 0.42
N ALA A 33 4.37 5.15 1.64
CA ALA A 33 5.33 6.21 1.95
C ALA A 33 6.72 5.61 2.23
N GLY A 34 7.74 6.13 1.53
CA GLY A 34 9.12 5.69 1.67
C GLY A 34 10.09 6.70 1.05
N ARG A 35 11.37 6.54 1.36
CA ARG A 35 12.45 7.40 0.82
C ARG A 35 12.70 7.16 -0.67
N ASP A 36 12.49 5.93 -1.12
CA ASP A 36 12.63 5.50 -2.52
C ASP A 36 11.27 5.00 -3.02
N PRO A 37 10.52 5.83 -3.78
CA PRO A 37 9.25 5.45 -4.37
C PRO A 37 9.36 4.32 -5.41
N GLU A 38 10.49 4.19 -6.12
CA GLU A 38 10.66 3.15 -7.14
C GLU A 38 10.64 1.76 -6.52
N SER A 39 11.28 1.59 -5.35
CA SER A 39 11.23 0.35 -4.57
C SER A 39 9.81 -0.11 -4.23
N ALA A 40 8.81 0.77 -4.26
CA ALA A 40 7.43 0.48 -3.88
C ALA A 40 6.50 0.28 -5.10
N LEU A 41 6.98 0.44 -6.34
CA LEU A 41 6.15 0.34 -7.55
C LEU A 41 5.48 -1.03 -7.71
N PHE A 42 6.14 -2.10 -7.27
CA PHE A 42 5.60 -3.46 -7.31
C PHE A 42 4.36 -3.66 -6.41
N LEU A 43 4.04 -2.70 -5.54
CA LEU A 43 2.86 -2.73 -4.69
C LEU A 43 1.58 -2.30 -5.44
N LYS A 44 1.70 -1.57 -6.56
CA LYS A 44 0.55 -1.03 -7.31
C LYS A 44 -0.47 -2.11 -7.72
N PRO A 45 -0.07 -3.29 -8.23
CA PRO A 45 -1.02 -4.33 -8.61
C PRO A 45 -1.72 -5.03 -7.42
N MET A 46 -1.40 -4.67 -6.17
CA MET A 46 -2.01 -5.29 -4.99
C MET A 46 -3.41 -4.74 -4.65
N GLY A 47 -3.80 -3.61 -5.25
CA GLY A 47 -5.13 -3.02 -5.09
C GLY A 47 -5.93 -3.00 -6.39
N ASP A 48 -7.17 -2.54 -6.28
CA ASP A 48 -8.07 -2.34 -7.42
C ASP A 48 -7.82 -0.98 -8.09
N VAL A 49 -8.29 -0.83 -9.34
CA VAL A 49 -8.08 0.32 -10.24
C VAL A 49 -8.60 1.64 -9.67
#